data_AF-A0A844M633-F1
#
_entry.id   AF-A0A844M633-F1
#
_cell.length_a   1.000
_cell.length_b   1.000
_cell.length_c   1.000
_cell.angle_alpha   90.00
_cell.angle_beta   90.00
_cell.angle_gamma   90.00
#
_symmetry.space_group_name_H-M   'P 1'
#
loop_
_entity.id
_entity.type
_entity.pdbx_description
1 polymer ?
#
loop_
_entity_poly.entity_id
_entity_poly.type
_entity_poly.pdbx_seq_one_letter_code
_entity_poly.pdbx_strand_id
1 'polypeptide(L)'
;MRAEVVQELARSFKDDPDTLTILKANTNADDWKVRVVALRELARGFKDDPDTFTILKDYAKCNDSNIQKVALRELARGFKNDPDILNILKACASSDDSKVQKAALRELARGFKIDIQKDKELLKEIRQL
;
A
#
# COMPACT_ATOMS: atom_id res chain seq x y z
N MET A 1 -18.32 13.19 -1.04
CA MET A 1 -18.75 13.35 -2.45
C MET A 1 -17.73 12.78 -3.44
N ARG A 2 -16.61 13.44 -3.80
CA ARG A 2 -15.73 12.91 -4.89
C ARG A 2 -15.11 11.53 -4.60
N ALA A 3 -14.62 11.31 -3.38
CA ALA A 3 -14.04 10.01 -3.00
C ALA A 3 -15.07 8.86 -3.03
N GLU A 4 -16.33 9.14 -2.67
CA GLU A 4 -17.42 8.16 -2.73
C GLU A 4 -17.79 7.83 -4.19
N VAL A 5 -17.86 8.85 -5.06
CA VAL A 5 -18.11 8.65 -6.50
C VAL A 5 -17.02 7.76 -7.13
N VAL A 6 -15.74 8.01 -6.81
CA VAL A 6 -14.63 7.17 -7.30
C VAL A 6 -14.76 5.74 -6.78
N GLN A 7 -15.19 5.54 -5.54
CA GLN A 7 -15.42 4.22 -4.97
C GLN A 7 -16.60 3.48 -5.62
N GLU A 8 -17.73 4.16 -5.83
CA GLU A 8 -18.90 3.59 -6.48
C GLU A 8 -18.60 3.21 -7.94
N LEU A 9 -17.91 4.08 -8.67
CA LEU A 9 -17.41 3.79 -10.02
C LEU A 9 -16.59 2.49 -10.02
N ALA A 10 -15.55 2.42 -9.17
CA ALA A 10 -14.68 1.26 -9.09
C ALA A 10 -15.42 -0.05 -8.76
N ARG A 11 -16.44 0.02 -7.89
CA ARG A 11 -17.19 -1.16 -7.46
C ARG A 11 -18.20 -1.64 -8.49
N SER A 12 -18.75 -0.71 -9.28
CA SER A 12 -19.84 -0.99 -10.22
C SER A 12 -19.32 -1.38 -11.61
N PHE A 13 -18.10 -0.98 -11.96
CA PHE A 13 -17.53 -1.14 -13.31
C PHE A 13 -16.12 -1.73 -13.28
N LYS A 14 -15.95 -2.86 -12.58
CA LYS A 14 -14.63 -3.51 -12.39
C LYS A 14 -14.00 -4.06 -13.67
N ASP A 15 -14.83 -4.45 -14.64
CA ASP A 15 -14.38 -5.03 -15.90
C ASP A 15 -14.25 -3.98 -17.02
N ASP A 16 -14.53 -2.70 -16.70
CA ASP A 16 -14.43 -1.60 -17.64
C ASP A 16 -12.99 -1.03 -17.64
N PRO A 17 -12.28 -1.06 -18.79
CA PRO A 17 -10.93 -0.49 -18.89
C PRO A 17 -10.88 1.02 -18.59
N ASP A 18 -11.96 1.76 -18.79
CA ASP A 18 -12.01 3.19 -18.46
C ASP A 18 -11.98 3.40 -16.95
N THR A 19 -12.56 2.48 -16.16
CA THR A 19 -12.48 2.52 -14.69
C THR A 19 -11.04 2.45 -14.21
N LEU A 20 -10.24 1.55 -14.78
CA LEU A 20 -8.81 1.45 -14.45
C LEU A 20 -8.08 2.76 -14.75
N THR A 21 -8.33 3.34 -15.91
CA THR A 21 -7.72 4.62 -16.34
C THR A 21 -8.09 5.76 -15.39
N ILE A 22 -9.36 5.86 -15.02
CA ILE A 22 -9.86 6.88 -14.08
C ILE A 22 -9.22 6.70 -12.70
N LEU A 23 -9.08 5.46 -12.23
CA LEU A 23 -8.44 5.18 -10.94
C LEU A 23 -6.96 5.54 -10.95
N LYS A 24 -6.20 5.17 -11.99
CA LYS A 24 -4.79 5.58 -12.17
C LYS A 24 -4.65 7.10 -12.16
N ALA A 25 -5.52 7.84 -12.84
CA ALA A 25 -5.49 9.30 -12.81
C ALA A 25 -5.78 9.87 -11.41
N ASN A 26 -6.74 9.30 -10.67
CA ASN A 26 -7.14 9.79 -9.36
C ASN A 26 -6.13 9.48 -8.24
N THR A 27 -5.09 8.66 -8.47
CA THR A 27 -4.00 8.53 -7.49
C THR A 27 -3.21 9.84 -7.34
N ASN A 28 -3.25 10.72 -8.34
CA ASN A 28 -2.60 12.03 -8.34
C ASN A 28 -3.56 13.20 -8.08
N ALA A 29 -4.79 12.93 -7.60
CA ALA A 29 -5.75 13.98 -7.30
C ALA A 29 -5.29 14.88 -6.12
N ASP A 30 -5.70 16.15 -6.13
CA ASP A 30 -5.37 17.09 -5.04
C ASP A 30 -5.99 16.66 -3.70
N ASP A 31 -7.18 16.06 -3.73
CA ASP A 31 -7.87 15.54 -2.55
C ASP A 31 -7.24 14.22 -2.09
N TRP A 32 -6.63 14.23 -0.90
CA TRP A 32 -6.00 13.06 -0.29
C TRP A 32 -6.97 11.88 -0.10
N LYS A 33 -8.26 12.14 0.16
CA LYS A 33 -9.26 11.07 0.30
C LYS A 33 -9.49 10.37 -1.03
N VAL A 34 -9.52 11.13 -2.12
CA VAL A 34 -9.66 10.60 -3.48
C VAL A 34 -8.45 9.75 -3.83
N ARG A 35 -7.22 10.24 -3.56
CA ARG A 35 -5.99 9.44 -3.77
C ARG A 35 -6.02 8.12 -3.00
N VAL A 36 -6.39 8.16 -1.72
CA VAL A 36 -6.49 6.95 -0.87
C VAL A 36 -7.51 5.97 -1.41
N VAL A 37 -8.69 6.44 -1.84
CA VAL A 37 -9.71 5.55 -2.43
C VAL A 37 -9.20 4.96 -3.73
N ALA A 38 -8.69 5.78 -4.63
CA ALA A 38 -8.16 5.33 -5.92
C ALA A 38 -7.10 4.24 -5.73
N LEU A 39 -6.12 4.46 -4.83
CA LEU A 39 -5.06 3.51 -4.56
C LEU A 39 -5.57 2.18 -3.98
N ARG A 40 -6.59 2.23 -3.10
CA ARG A 40 -7.21 1.02 -2.54
C ARG A 40 -8.00 0.23 -3.58
N GLU A 41 -8.78 0.92 -4.40
CA GLU A 41 -9.60 0.26 -5.40
C GLU A 41 -8.73 -0.30 -6.55
N LEU A 42 -7.64 0.36 -6.93
CA LEU A 42 -6.61 -0.21 -7.82
C LEU A 42 -6.08 -1.53 -7.24
N ALA A 43 -5.56 -1.50 -6.01
CA ALA A 43 -4.94 -2.67 -5.40
C ALA A 43 -5.88 -3.88 -5.25
N ARG A 44 -7.19 -3.63 -5.09
CA ARG A 44 -8.17 -4.67 -4.78
C ARG A 44 -8.96 -5.14 -6.01
N GLY A 45 -9.20 -4.25 -6.96
CA GLY A 45 -9.97 -4.51 -8.17
C GLY A 45 -9.12 -4.85 -9.39
N PHE A 46 -7.89 -4.34 -9.44
CA PHE A 46 -7.05 -4.36 -10.63
C PHE A 46 -5.65 -4.93 -10.36
N LYS A 47 -5.56 -5.91 -9.45
CA LYS A 47 -4.27 -6.51 -9.02
C LYS A 47 -3.45 -7.13 -10.17
N ASP A 48 -4.12 -7.57 -11.24
CA ASP A 48 -3.52 -8.27 -12.38
C ASP A 48 -3.02 -7.28 -13.46
N ASP A 49 -3.34 -5.98 -13.31
CA ASP A 49 -2.75 -4.91 -14.12
C ASP A 49 -1.31 -4.65 -13.65
N PRO A 50 -0.32 -4.66 -14.56
CA PRO A 50 1.09 -4.54 -14.21
C PRO A 50 1.45 -3.17 -13.60
N ASP A 51 0.73 -2.11 -13.98
CA ASP A 51 0.99 -0.78 -13.43
C ASP A 51 0.52 -0.66 -11.98
N THR A 52 -0.53 -1.38 -11.59
CA THR A 52 -1.08 -1.34 -10.22
C THR A 52 0.00 -1.65 -9.18
N PHE A 53 0.81 -2.68 -9.43
CA PHE A 53 1.93 -3.00 -8.55
C PHE A 53 2.99 -1.89 -8.51
N THR A 54 3.36 -1.35 -9.68
CA THR A 54 4.35 -0.28 -9.80
C THR A 54 3.90 0.99 -9.07
N ILE A 55 2.66 1.42 -9.31
CA ILE A 55 2.03 2.57 -8.65
C ILE A 55 2.06 2.41 -7.12
N LEU A 56 1.69 1.23 -6.61
CA LEU A 56 1.75 0.98 -5.17
C LEU A 56 3.18 1.05 -4.62
N LYS A 57 4.18 0.52 -5.33
CA LYS A 57 5.59 0.63 -4.91
C LYS A 57 6.07 2.07 -4.87
N ASP A 58 5.66 2.89 -5.82
CA ASP A 58 6.03 4.31 -5.86
C ASP A 58 5.39 5.06 -4.69
N TYR A 59 4.11 4.83 -4.42
CA TYR A 59 3.43 5.43 -3.27
C TYR A 59 3.93 4.90 -1.93
N ALA A 60 4.48 3.68 -1.85
CA ALA A 60 5.15 3.18 -0.66
C ALA A 60 6.48 3.91 -0.35
N LYS A 61 6.98 4.74 -1.27
CA LYS A 61 8.20 5.54 -1.12
C LYS A 61 7.94 7.06 -1.16
N CYS A 62 6.68 7.48 -1.21
CA CYS A 62 6.34 8.91 -1.28
C CYS A 62 6.44 9.61 0.08
N ASN A 63 6.45 10.95 0.07
CA ASN A 63 6.59 11.78 1.27
C ASN A 63 5.25 12.07 1.99
N ASP A 64 4.13 11.48 1.54
CA ASP A 64 2.83 11.60 2.22
C ASP A 64 2.58 10.33 3.05
N SER A 65 2.81 10.42 4.37
CA SER A 65 2.71 9.29 5.29
C SER A 65 1.34 8.62 5.27
N ASN A 66 0.25 9.34 4.94
CA ASN A 66 -1.08 8.71 4.85
C ASN A 66 -1.18 7.83 3.60
N ILE A 67 -0.67 8.32 2.47
CA ILE A 67 -0.64 7.59 1.21
C ILE A 67 0.32 6.41 1.30
N GLN A 68 1.52 6.65 1.84
CA GLN A 68 2.54 5.64 2.04
C GLN A 68 2.02 4.45 2.86
N LYS A 69 1.35 4.72 3.99
CA LYS A 69 0.77 3.65 4.82
C LYS A 69 -0.30 2.84 4.09
N VAL A 70 -1.10 3.49 3.23
CA VAL A 70 -2.11 2.79 2.45
C VAL A 70 -1.43 1.90 1.41
N ALA A 71 -0.42 2.41 0.71
CA ALA A 71 0.39 1.62 -0.22
C ALA A 71 1.02 0.41 0.46
N LEU A 72 1.71 0.59 1.60
CA LEU A 72 2.34 -0.50 2.36
C LEU A 72 1.33 -1.59 2.75
N ARG A 73 0.17 -1.17 3.25
CA ARG A 73 -0.90 -2.11 3.65
C ARG A 73 -1.46 -2.88 2.46
N GLU A 74 -1.71 -2.23 1.34
CA GLU A 74 -2.28 -2.92 0.18
C GLU A 74 -1.23 -3.80 -0.55
N LEU A 75 0.05 -3.39 -0.58
CA LEU A 75 1.17 -4.25 -1.00
C LEU A 75 1.26 -5.52 -0.15
N ALA A 76 1.26 -5.37 1.18
CA ALA A 76 1.32 -6.50 2.11
C ALA A 76 0.14 -7.47 1.97
N ARG A 77 -1.03 -6.99 1.52
CA ARG A 77 -2.24 -7.81 1.35
C ARG A 77 -2.29 -8.50 0.00
N GLY A 78 -2.06 -7.76 -1.08
CA GLY A 78 -2.25 -8.22 -2.45
C GLY A 78 -1.03 -8.87 -3.07
N PHE A 79 0.17 -8.50 -2.62
CA PHE A 79 1.43 -8.78 -3.32
C PHE A 79 2.48 -9.48 -2.43
N LYS A 80 2.06 -10.08 -1.31
CA LYS A 80 2.95 -10.65 -0.27
C LYS A 80 3.98 -11.68 -0.74
N ASN A 81 3.76 -12.31 -1.90
CA ASN A 81 4.66 -13.32 -2.45
C ASN A 81 5.84 -12.71 -3.22
N ASP A 82 5.77 -11.41 -3.53
CA ASP A 82 6.85 -10.69 -4.16
C ASP A 82 7.92 -10.31 -3.10
N PRO A 83 9.19 -10.72 -3.30
CA PRO A 83 10.25 -10.48 -2.33
C PRO A 83 10.56 -8.99 -2.11
N ASP A 84 10.26 -8.12 -3.08
CA ASP A 84 10.46 -6.68 -2.93
C ASP A 84 9.58 -6.11 -1.82
N ILE A 85 8.40 -6.68 -1.56
CA ILE A 85 7.49 -6.19 -0.52
C ILE A 85 8.10 -6.32 0.86
N LEU A 86 8.77 -7.44 1.13
CA LEU A 86 9.48 -7.63 2.39
C LEU A 86 10.57 -6.57 2.57
N ASN A 87 11.32 -6.27 1.51
CA ASN A 87 12.37 -5.26 1.55
C ASN A 87 11.81 -3.85 1.76
N ILE A 88 10.72 -3.50 1.08
CA ILE A 88 10.03 -2.22 1.26
C ILE A 88 9.54 -2.07 2.70
N LEU A 89 8.88 -3.09 3.25
CA LEU A 89 8.39 -3.06 4.63
C LEU A 89 9.54 -2.95 5.64
N LYS A 90 10.65 -3.66 5.45
CA LYS A 90 11.83 -3.52 6.31
C LYS A 90 12.41 -2.11 6.28
N ALA A 91 12.55 -1.53 5.10
CA ALA A 91 13.03 -0.15 4.97
C ALA A 91 12.09 0.84 5.69
N CYS A 92 10.77 0.68 5.53
CA CYS A 92 9.78 1.52 6.19
C CYS A 92 9.70 1.30 7.71
N ALA A 93 10.07 0.13 8.22
CA ALA A 93 10.15 -0.14 9.66
C ALA A 93 11.29 0.65 10.35
N SER A 94 12.30 1.08 9.59
CA SER A 94 13.37 1.96 10.07
C SER A 94 13.11 3.45 9.77
N SER A 95 11.89 3.81 9.38
CA SER A 95 11.52 5.20 9.09
C SER A 95 11.43 6.05 10.36
N ASP A 96 11.89 7.30 10.29
CA ASP A 96 11.72 8.30 11.36
C ASP A 96 10.25 8.73 11.52
N ASP A 97 9.38 8.48 10.54
CA ASP A 97 7.94 8.70 10.69
C ASP A 97 7.31 7.53 11.45
N SER A 98 6.99 7.78 12.73
CA SER A 98 6.36 6.78 13.62
C SER A 98 5.08 6.14 13.07
N LYS A 99 4.30 6.83 12.20
CA LYS A 99 3.09 6.28 11.61
C LYS A 99 3.43 5.30 10.49
N VAL A 100 4.47 5.58 9.72
CA VAL A 100 4.99 4.71 8.65
C VAL A 100 5.67 3.49 9.26
N GLN A 101 6.57 3.71 10.21
CA GLN A 101 7.23 2.65 10.98
C GLN A 101 6.21 1.69 11.59
N LYS A 102 5.24 2.18 12.37
CA LYS A 102 4.23 1.31 13.00
C LYS A 102 3.35 0.60 11.98
N ALA A 103 3.10 1.19 10.81
CA ALA A 103 2.35 0.49 9.77
C ALA A 103 3.18 -0.66 9.19
N ALA A 104 4.45 -0.41 8.86
CA ALA A 104 5.35 -1.43 8.33
C ALA A 104 5.56 -2.59 9.31
N LEU A 105 5.88 -2.28 10.59
CA LEU A 105 6.04 -3.29 11.63
C LEU A 105 4.78 -4.16 11.82
N ARG A 106 3.59 -3.56 11.76
CA ARG A 106 2.32 -4.32 11.88
C ARG A 106 2.09 -5.25 10.70
N GLU A 107 2.37 -4.80 9.48
CA GLU A 107 2.19 -5.66 8.30
C GLU A 107 3.23 -6.79 8.27
N LEU A 108 4.48 -6.50 8.67
CA LEU A 108 5.53 -7.51 8.88
C LEU A 108 5.09 -8.57 9.89
N ALA A 109 4.56 -8.15 11.05
CA ALA A 109 4.08 -9.05 12.10
C ALA A 109 2.93 -9.98 11.65
N ARG A 110 2.10 -9.53 10.71
CA ARG A 110 0.89 -10.24 10.29
C ARG A 110 1.14 -11.31 9.23
N GLY A 111 2.12 -11.11 8.35
CA GLY A 111 2.14 -11.86 7.08
C GLY A 111 3.50 -12.28 6.57
N PHE A 112 4.60 -11.86 7.21
CA PHE A 112 5.93 -12.07 6.66
C PHE A 112 6.78 -12.96 7.57
N LYS A 113 7.47 -13.92 6.95
CA LYS A 113 8.54 -14.66 7.62
C LYS A 113 9.76 -13.76 7.70
N ILE A 114 10.18 -13.49 8.93
CA ILE A 114 11.33 -12.64 9.23
C ILE A 114 12.48 -13.55 9.68
N ASP A 115 13.70 -13.27 9.20
CA ASP A 115 14.87 -14.05 9.56
C ASP A 115 15.28 -13.71 11.00
N ILE A 116 15.18 -14.69 11.90
CA ILE A 116 15.39 -14.48 13.34
C ILE A 116 16.83 -14.05 13.64
N GLN A 117 17.80 -14.48 12.84
CA GLN A 117 19.21 -14.14 13.05
C GLN A 117 19.53 -12.76 12.47
N LYS A 118 19.05 -12.47 11.25
CA LYS A 118 19.38 -11.22 10.55
C LYS A 118 18.57 -10.02 11.04
N ASP A 119 17.32 -10.24 11.46
CA ASP A 119 16.36 -9.17 11.75
C ASP A 119 16.00 -9.11 13.25
N LYS A 120 16.96 -9.40 14.14
CA LYS A 120 16.72 -9.50 15.58
C LYS A 120 16.14 -8.22 16.19
N GLU A 121 16.62 -7.04 15.78
CA GLU A 121 16.10 -5.76 16.29
C GLU A 121 14.68 -5.48 15.79
N LEU A 122 14.40 -5.74 14.51
CA LEU A 122 13.06 -5.64 13.93
C LEU A 122 12.06 -6.54 14.70
N LEU A 123 12.46 -7.75 15.08
CA LEU A 123 11.63 -8.64 15.88
C LEU A 123 11.37 -8.12 17.30
N LYS A 124 12.31 -7.40 17.92
CA LYS A 124 12.07 -6.76 19.22
C LYS A 124 11.03 -5.65 19.08
N GLU A 125 11.15 -4.81 18.05
CA GLU A 125 10.18 -3.73 17.78
C GLU A 125 8.79 -4.30 17.51
N ILE A 126 8.68 -5.36 16.70
CA ILE A 126 7.40 -6.03 16.42
C ILE A 126 6.75 -6.57 17.70
N ARG A 127 7.54 -7.10 18.65
CA ARG A 127 7.04 -7.62 19.93
C ARG A 127 6.54 -6.52 20.88
N GLN A 128 6.89 -5.26 20.62
CA GLN A 128 6.51 -4.10 21.43
C GLN A 128 5.32 -3.31 20.86
N LEU A 129 4.80 -3.70 19.68
CA LEU A 129 3.63 -3.08 19.03
C LEU A 129 2.32 -3.29 19.80
#